data_AF-A0A094DL61-F1
#
_entry.id   AF-A0A094DL61-F1
#
_cell.length_a   1.000
_cell.length_b   1.000
_cell.length_c   1.000
_cell.angle_alpha   90.00
_cell.angle_beta   90.00
_cell.angle_gamma   90.00
#
_symmetry.space_group_name_H-M   'P 1'
#
loop_
_entity.id
_entity.type
_entity.pdbx_description
1 polymer ?
#
loop_
_entity_poly.entity_id
_entity_poly.type
_entity_poly.pdbx_seq_one_letter_code
_entity_poly.pdbx_strand_id
1 'polypeptide(L)'
;MLFSALLTAGLASSAAALAAPPRCRANANYKGWPSIKHAFIFGDSYTTTGFNVSLTQPAPGNPLGNPPYPGWTAANGPNWPDFLTVKYNASEVLTYNLAYGGATVSSSLVAPYQDTVLSLADQVEDLFIPNYAFNGQWTSKDSVFGIFIGINDVGNSFYLGDDVVPILNKKIFAVYDGLVKELYNTGARNFVFLNVPPTDRSPLIIGQGAESAALIAKDLKAFNRAIASLAAGVKKNYAETNVFTVDAWQAFTDVLNKPAAFPATAGYKNTTAYCVAYQNGTPAQDTLNPSCGVPVNQYFWLNSLHPTSPMHDVLAEKVAKQLTSGPNVEGRPRKMDKVHVMVRDPFAGEATLTTATMENHNLNTEVINETPVASISHILLGSKIPCVLWGNYLLTIYGVPSIVDSIDFVVPDNLVAAAQSLLQNKGLGHCSDPEYCTAVAETRTSPAPTAHFHIGSEMTVSIYAQSSALWFLPCLTLNQIHCSPDFILASDSRLPPPRPGRGHGAFHASPFPVHIPTSHRLLEAFVRLVIRSIKGQHKCFAIAMVTYIGEYVDGDGLLDEARVESRCREFYSGLKNGRKPMRSLVKDLEASFSESTG
;
A
#
# COMPACT_ATOMS: atom_id res chain seq x y z
N MET A 1 41.81 71.55 -21.35
CA MET A 1 42.20 70.15 -21.09
C MET A 1 40.93 69.38 -20.74
N LEU A 2 40.35 68.69 -21.72
CA LEU A 2 39.27 67.73 -21.55
C LEU A 2 39.91 66.36 -21.36
N PHE A 3 39.69 65.67 -20.23
CA PHE A 3 39.71 64.21 -20.18
C PHE A 3 38.87 63.70 -19.00
N SER A 4 37.71 63.17 -19.37
CA SER A 4 36.90 62.07 -18.84
C SER A 4 37.14 61.54 -17.41
N ALA A 5 36.06 61.59 -16.63
CA ALA A 5 35.82 60.72 -15.48
C ALA A 5 35.56 59.27 -15.95
N LEU A 6 36.34 58.32 -15.44
CA LEU A 6 36.08 56.89 -15.57
C LEU A 6 35.17 56.43 -14.42
N LEU A 7 33.97 55.97 -14.76
CA LEU A 7 33.13 55.14 -13.90
C LEU A 7 33.82 53.80 -13.67
N THR A 8 34.13 53.47 -12.42
CA THR A 8 34.36 52.09 -11.98
C THR A 8 33.02 51.44 -11.63
N ALA A 9 32.51 50.62 -12.52
CA ALA A 9 31.36 49.75 -12.24
C ALA A 9 31.82 48.61 -11.31
N GLY A 10 31.39 48.66 -10.04
CA GLY A 10 31.51 47.55 -9.11
C GLY A 10 30.51 46.45 -9.48
N LEU A 11 31.02 45.30 -9.90
CA LEU A 11 30.23 44.07 -10.03
C LEU A 11 29.87 43.57 -8.63
N ALA A 12 28.66 43.88 -8.17
CA ALA A 12 28.06 43.21 -7.03
C ALA A 12 27.65 41.79 -7.46
N SER A 13 28.38 40.77 -7.02
CA SER A 13 27.92 39.38 -7.10
C SER A 13 26.70 39.20 -6.21
N SER A 14 25.51 39.27 -6.81
CA SER A 14 24.29 38.77 -6.20
C SER A 14 24.41 37.26 -6.03
N ALA A 15 24.79 36.80 -4.84
CA ALA A 15 24.55 35.43 -4.45
C ALA A 15 23.03 35.20 -4.51
N ALA A 16 22.58 34.47 -5.53
CA ALA A 16 21.21 34.01 -5.60
C ALA A 16 20.97 33.14 -4.36
N ALA A 17 20.24 33.69 -3.37
CA ALA A 17 19.70 32.90 -2.29
C ALA A 17 18.83 31.82 -2.94
N LEU A 18 19.25 30.56 -2.84
CA LEU A 18 18.41 29.41 -3.15
C LEU A 18 17.13 29.55 -2.33
N ALA A 19 16.04 29.94 -2.98
CA ALA A 19 14.74 30.02 -2.35
C ALA A 19 14.41 28.63 -1.80
N ALA A 20 14.08 28.56 -0.51
CA ALA A 20 13.61 27.32 0.10
C ALA A 20 12.39 26.81 -0.71
N PRO A 21 12.26 25.48 -0.91
CA PRO A 21 11.13 24.93 -1.64
C PRO A 21 9.81 25.39 -1.00
N PRO A 22 8.75 25.59 -1.80
CA PRO A 22 7.47 26.07 -1.31
C PRO A 22 6.96 25.16 -0.19
N ARG A 23 6.68 25.75 0.97
CA ARG A 23 6.18 25.02 2.15
C ARG A 23 4.73 24.62 1.89
N CYS A 24 4.45 23.32 1.88
CA CYS A 24 3.06 22.85 1.87
C CYS A 24 2.47 23.08 3.25
N ARG A 25 1.26 23.66 3.32
CA ARG A 25 0.58 23.82 4.60
C ARG A 25 0.19 22.44 5.14
N ALA A 26 0.65 22.11 6.34
CA ALA A 26 0.22 20.93 7.07
C ALA A 26 -1.29 20.98 7.33
N ASN A 27 -1.97 19.83 7.22
CA ASN A 27 -3.38 19.70 7.59
C ASN A 27 -3.54 19.40 9.09
N ALA A 28 -4.79 19.20 9.55
CA ALA A 28 -5.11 19.00 10.97
C ALA A 28 -4.49 17.73 11.61
N ASN A 29 -4.01 16.77 10.81
CA ASN A 29 -3.33 15.56 11.26
C ASN A 29 -1.83 15.77 11.55
N TYR A 30 -1.28 16.95 11.29
CA TYR A 30 0.11 17.26 11.64
C TYR A 30 0.22 18.65 12.26
N LYS A 31 0.46 18.69 13.57
CA LYS A 31 0.61 19.94 14.33
C LYS A 31 2.09 20.33 14.54
N GLY A 32 3.00 19.70 13.79
CA GLY A 32 4.45 19.91 13.89
C GLY A 32 5.16 18.74 14.56
N TRP A 33 6.49 18.68 14.39
CA TRP A 33 7.30 17.60 14.96
C TRP A 33 7.11 17.39 16.48
N PRO A 34 7.01 18.44 17.33
CA PRO A 34 6.76 18.27 18.76
C PRO A 34 5.42 17.61 19.12
N SER A 35 4.45 17.53 18.20
CA SER A 35 3.16 16.89 18.47
C SER A 35 3.19 15.38 18.24
N ILE A 36 4.24 14.85 17.63
CA ILE A 36 4.38 13.43 17.35
C ILE A 36 4.85 12.70 18.61
N LYS A 37 4.27 11.54 18.89
CA LYS A 37 4.59 10.67 20.01
C LYS A 37 4.93 9.25 19.56
N HIS A 38 4.54 8.86 18.35
CA HIS A 38 4.75 7.53 17.82
C HIS A 38 5.42 7.62 16.44
N ALA A 39 6.50 6.86 16.24
CA ALA A 39 7.16 6.72 14.96
C ALA A 39 7.18 5.24 14.56
N PHE A 40 6.48 4.89 13.50
CA PHE A 40 6.53 3.55 12.90
C PHE A 40 7.49 3.61 11.73
N ILE A 41 8.60 2.87 11.82
CA ILE A 41 9.70 2.94 10.86
C ILE A 41 9.81 1.61 10.12
N PHE A 42 9.86 1.69 8.79
CA PHE A 42 9.94 0.57 7.87
C PHE A 42 11.15 0.74 6.96
N GLY A 43 11.74 -0.37 6.52
CA GLY A 43 12.90 -0.29 5.65
C GLY A 43 13.79 -1.52 5.67
N ASP A 44 15.05 -1.31 5.30
CA ASP A 44 16.05 -2.37 5.15
C ASP A 44 17.22 -2.30 6.16
N SER A 45 18.40 -2.78 5.77
CA SER A 45 19.62 -2.80 6.59
C SER A 45 20.15 -1.41 6.95
N TYR A 46 19.77 -0.36 6.21
CA TYR A 46 20.12 1.02 6.56
C TYR A 46 19.27 1.57 7.71
N THR A 47 18.24 0.82 8.12
CA THR A 47 17.20 1.28 9.03
C THR A 47 16.99 0.33 10.22
N THR A 48 17.17 -0.98 10.04
CA THR A 48 16.91 -1.97 11.09
C THR A 48 17.82 -1.82 12.32
N THR A 49 17.25 -2.14 13.48
CA THR A 49 17.93 -2.26 14.79
C THR A 49 17.77 -3.66 15.38
N GLY A 50 17.10 -4.58 14.67
CA GLY A 50 16.75 -5.90 15.19
C GLY A 50 15.55 -5.95 16.13
N PHE A 51 14.72 -4.90 16.16
CA PHE A 51 13.52 -4.82 16.97
C PHE A 51 12.60 -6.03 16.76
N ASN A 52 12.08 -6.58 17.85
CA ASN A 52 11.16 -7.70 17.85
C ASN A 52 9.85 -7.31 18.53
N VAL A 53 8.74 -7.44 17.79
CA VAL A 53 7.38 -7.08 18.24
C VAL A 53 6.90 -7.90 19.45
N SER A 54 7.51 -9.05 19.73
CA SER A 54 7.17 -9.92 20.87
C SER A 54 7.98 -9.62 22.14
N LEU A 55 8.94 -8.70 22.09
CA LEU A 55 9.78 -8.32 23.22
C LEU A 55 9.34 -6.97 23.83
N THR A 56 10.17 -6.39 24.70
CA THR A 56 9.90 -5.12 25.38
C THR A 56 9.57 -4.01 24.38
N GLN A 57 8.36 -3.48 24.47
CA GLN A 57 7.87 -2.44 23.58
C GLN A 57 8.41 -1.05 23.95
N PRO A 58 8.47 -0.11 23.00
CA PRO A 58 8.78 1.29 23.26
C PRO A 58 7.87 1.86 24.34
N ALA A 59 8.47 2.53 25.33
CA ALA A 59 7.76 3.15 26.45
C ALA A 59 8.57 4.35 26.97
N PRO A 60 7.94 5.24 27.76
CA PRO A 60 8.67 6.33 28.39
C PRO A 60 9.91 5.86 29.16
N GLY A 61 11.04 6.55 29.00
CA GLY A 61 12.35 6.14 29.53
C GLY A 61 13.07 5.02 28.76
N ASN A 62 12.38 4.28 27.89
CA ASN A 62 12.96 3.34 26.92
C ASN A 62 12.28 3.51 25.54
N PRO A 63 12.51 4.65 24.85
CA PRO A 63 11.73 5.03 23.67
C PRO A 63 11.97 4.17 22.43
N LEU A 64 12.98 3.29 22.45
CA LEU A 64 13.28 2.34 21.37
C LEU A 64 12.85 0.90 21.71
N GLY A 65 12.51 0.62 22.97
CA GLY A 65 12.05 -0.70 23.41
C GLY A 65 13.15 -1.75 23.42
N ASN A 66 13.33 -2.45 22.30
CA ASN A 66 14.27 -3.57 22.17
C ASN A 66 14.91 -3.61 20.77
N PRO A 67 16.07 -4.26 20.61
CA PRO A 67 17.03 -4.69 21.64
C PRO A 67 17.67 -3.49 22.38
N PRO A 68 18.54 -3.70 23.39
CA PRO A 68 19.23 -2.60 24.07
C PRO A 68 19.93 -1.66 23.09
N TYR A 69 19.78 -0.35 23.28
CA TYR A 69 20.37 0.69 22.44
C TYR A 69 21.89 0.48 22.23
N PRO A 70 22.42 0.63 21.00
CA PRO A 70 21.75 1.03 19.75
C PRO A 70 21.16 -0.14 18.93
N GLY A 71 21.03 -1.31 19.55
CA GLY A 71 20.58 -2.53 18.89
C GLY A 71 21.58 -3.09 17.88
N TRP A 72 21.07 -3.88 16.93
CA TRP A 72 21.87 -4.56 15.90
C TRP A 72 21.78 -3.79 14.59
N THR A 73 22.72 -2.88 14.36
CA THR A 73 22.76 -2.03 13.17
C THR A 73 23.89 -2.42 12.23
N ALA A 74 23.76 -2.07 10.94
CA ALA A 74 24.84 -2.15 9.95
C ALA A 74 25.72 -0.87 9.91
N ALA A 75 25.71 -0.06 10.98
CA ALA A 75 26.34 1.26 11.01
C ALA A 75 27.56 1.35 11.94
N ASN A 76 27.88 0.28 12.69
CA ASN A 76 28.87 0.29 13.77
C ASN A 76 28.58 1.36 14.83
N GLY A 77 27.30 1.48 15.19
CA GLY A 77 26.79 2.51 16.09
C GLY A 77 25.30 2.78 15.81
N PRO A 78 24.73 3.82 16.43
CA PRO A 78 23.35 4.23 16.19
C PRO A 78 23.11 4.52 14.71
N ASN A 79 21.95 4.11 14.21
CA ASN A 79 21.51 4.44 12.85
C ASN A 79 20.50 5.61 12.87
N TRP A 80 19.85 5.90 11.74
CA TRP A 80 19.07 7.13 11.61
C TRP A 80 17.80 7.14 12.47
N PRO A 81 17.03 6.03 12.67
CA PRO A 81 15.92 6.01 13.61
C PRO A 81 16.39 6.19 15.05
N ASP A 82 17.54 5.62 15.42
CA ASP A 82 18.13 5.83 16.74
C ASP A 82 18.40 7.31 16.99
N PHE A 83 19.15 7.98 16.11
CA PHE A 83 19.44 9.41 16.24
C PHE A 83 18.19 10.28 16.18
N LEU A 84 17.22 9.94 15.32
CA LEU A 84 15.94 10.66 15.27
C LEU A 84 15.22 10.60 16.63
N THR A 85 15.31 9.47 17.32
CA THR A 85 14.61 9.22 18.58
C THR A 85 15.33 9.80 19.78
N VAL A 86 16.67 9.69 19.85
CA VAL A 86 17.43 10.04 21.07
C VAL A 86 18.16 11.38 20.99
N LYS A 87 18.36 11.92 19.77
CA LYS A 87 19.15 13.15 19.55
C LYS A 87 18.34 14.27 18.90
N TYR A 88 17.49 13.95 17.92
CA TYR A 88 16.71 14.92 17.15
C TYR A 88 15.20 14.86 17.40
N ASN A 89 14.79 14.25 18.52
CA ASN A 89 13.42 14.25 18.95
C ASN A 89 12.98 15.66 19.36
N ALA A 90 11.69 15.97 19.21
CA ALA A 90 11.09 17.21 19.69
C ALA A 90 10.07 16.98 20.81
N SER A 91 9.95 15.73 21.24
CA SER A 91 9.02 15.18 22.23
C SER A 91 9.55 13.81 22.66
N GLU A 92 8.95 13.20 23.68
CA GLU A 92 9.20 11.78 23.98
C GLU A 92 8.53 10.91 22.91
N VAL A 93 9.22 10.72 21.79
CA VAL A 93 8.79 9.89 20.65
C VAL A 93 9.12 8.43 20.94
N LEU A 94 8.12 7.57 20.87
CA LEU A 94 8.24 6.12 20.93
C LEU A 94 8.41 5.58 19.50
N THR A 95 9.54 4.91 19.25
CA THR A 95 9.92 4.46 17.91
C THR A 95 9.82 2.95 17.80
N TYR A 96 8.94 2.50 16.92
CA TYR A 96 8.69 1.10 16.57
C TYR A 96 9.40 0.83 15.24
N ASN A 97 10.61 0.27 15.30
CA ASN A 97 11.46 0.08 14.14
C ASN A 97 11.25 -1.30 13.51
N LEU A 98 10.26 -1.42 12.63
CA LEU A 98 9.87 -2.67 11.97
C LEU A 98 10.76 -3.04 10.78
N ALA A 99 11.78 -2.24 10.47
CA ALA A 99 12.70 -2.50 9.37
C ALA A 99 13.48 -3.81 9.54
N TYR A 100 13.77 -4.49 8.43
CA TYR A 100 14.47 -5.77 8.42
C TYR A 100 15.64 -5.77 7.43
N GLY A 101 16.81 -6.26 7.84
CA GLY A 101 18.02 -6.26 7.01
C GLY A 101 17.85 -7.04 5.69
N GLY A 102 18.18 -6.39 4.57
CA GLY A 102 18.07 -7.00 3.23
C GLY A 102 16.67 -6.96 2.61
N ALA A 103 15.70 -6.31 3.25
CA ALA A 103 14.33 -6.20 2.75
C ALA A 103 14.28 -5.57 1.35
N THR A 104 13.52 -6.21 0.46
CA THR A 104 12.97 -5.62 -0.76
C THR A 104 11.54 -5.15 -0.49
N VAL A 105 10.91 -4.42 -1.41
CA VAL A 105 9.49 -4.07 -1.27
C VAL A 105 8.61 -5.32 -1.24
N SER A 106 8.91 -6.30 -2.10
CA SER A 106 8.22 -7.59 -2.17
C SER A 106 9.18 -8.68 -2.58
N SER A 107 9.29 -9.71 -1.74
CA SER A 107 10.16 -10.88 -1.97
C SER A 107 9.77 -11.69 -3.21
N SER A 108 8.49 -11.61 -3.62
CA SER A 108 7.98 -12.26 -4.85
C SER A 108 8.38 -11.54 -6.14
N LEU A 109 8.69 -10.24 -6.07
CA LEU A 109 9.14 -9.46 -7.23
C LEU A 109 10.66 -9.42 -7.34
N VAL A 110 11.32 -9.21 -6.20
CA VAL A 110 12.77 -9.21 -6.09
C VAL A 110 13.15 -10.04 -4.87
N ALA A 111 13.79 -11.17 -5.14
CA ALA A 111 14.25 -12.06 -4.07
C ALA A 111 15.30 -11.34 -3.21
N PRO A 112 15.18 -11.38 -1.87
CA PRO A 112 16.25 -10.96 -0.98
C PRO A 112 17.40 -11.96 -0.99
N TYR A 113 18.47 -11.68 -0.24
CA TYR A 113 19.65 -12.56 -0.19
C TYR A 113 19.37 -13.92 0.49
N GLN A 114 18.28 -14.04 1.26
CA GLN A 114 17.79 -15.25 1.93
C GLN A 114 16.26 -15.21 2.05
N ASP A 115 15.57 -16.34 1.83
CA ASP A 115 14.10 -16.43 1.86
C ASP A 115 13.46 -16.07 3.21
N THR A 116 14.24 -16.06 4.29
CA THR A 116 13.77 -15.68 5.64
C THR A 116 13.74 -14.17 5.87
N VAL A 117 14.22 -13.37 4.91
CA VAL A 117 14.26 -11.91 5.01
C VAL A 117 12.85 -11.35 4.84
N LEU A 118 12.42 -10.55 5.82
CA LEU A 118 11.11 -9.91 5.79
C LEU A 118 11.13 -8.70 4.84
N SER A 119 10.30 -8.75 3.80
CA SER A 119 10.07 -7.65 2.86
C SER A 119 9.26 -6.52 3.48
N LEU A 120 9.13 -5.38 2.79
CA LEU A 120 8.24 -4.31 3.25
C LEU A 120 6.79 -4.81 3.41
N ALA A 121 6.34 -5.70 2.53
CA ALA A 121 5.02 -6.33 2.64
C ALA A 121 4.86 -7.03 3.99
N ASP A 122 5.81 -7.89 4.35
CA ASP A 122 5.79 -8.61 5.64
C ASP A 122 5.87 -7.62 6.84
N GLN A 123 6.65 -6.55 6.73
CA GLN A 123 6.73 -5.52 7.77
C GLN A 123 5.39 -4.80 8.00
N VAL A 124 4.62 -4.55 6.94
CA VAL A 124 3.29 -3.92 7.03
C VAL A 124 2.23 -4.94 7.46
N GLU A 125 2.13 -6.06 6.75
CA GLU A 125 1.05 -7.04 6.84
C GLU A 125 1.17 -7.96 8.05
N ASP A 126 2.39 -8.40 8.39
CA ASP A 126 2.62 -9.37 9.48
C ASP A 126 3.09 -8.72 10.78
N LEU A 127 3.83 -7.61 10.69
CA LEU A 127 4.35 -6.92 11.87
C LEU A 127 3.48 -5.74 12.29
N PHE A 128 3.21 -4.78 11.40
CA PHE A 128 2.50 -3.57 11.79
C PHE A 128 1.01 -3.78 12.04
N ILE A 129 0.28 -4.31 11.05
CA ILE A 129 -1.18 -4.43 11.10
C ILE A 129 -1.65 -5.26 12.31
N PRO A 130 -1.10 -6.46 12.57
CA PRO A 130 -1.62 -7.30 13.64
C PRO A 130 -1.29 -6.78 15.05
N ASN A 131 -0.20 -6.01 15.21
CA ASN A 131 0.30 -5.61 16.53
C ASN A 131 -0.04 -4.15 16.89
N TYR A 132 -0.14 -3.25 15.91
CA TYR A 132 -0.21 -1.82 16.19
C TYR A 132 -1.38 -1.10 15.52
N ALA A 133 -1.91 -1.56 14.38
CA ALA A 133 -2.92 -0.80 13.63
C ALA A 133 -4.17 -0.43 14.44
N PHE A 134 -4.66 -1.36 15.27
CA PHE A 134 -5.96 -1.23 15.95
C PHE A 134 -5.86 -1.37 17.48
N ASN A 135 -4.71 -1.02 18.07
CA ASN A 135 -4.47 -1.18 19.51
C ASN A 135 -4.86 0.06 20.36
N GLY A 136 -5.30 1.14 19.72
CA GLY A 136 -5.73 2.38 20.37
C GLY A 136 -4.63 3.20 21.05
N GLN A 137 -3.34 2.88 20.81
CA GLN A 137 -2.21 3.57 21.46
C GLN A 137 -1.75 4.83 20.71
N TRP A 138 -2.08 4.96 19.43
CA TRP A 138 -1.69 6.08 18.58
C TRP A 138 -2.87 6.59 17.75
N THR A 139 -2.72 7.80 17.21
CA THR A 139 -3.72 8.45 16.34
C THR A 139 -3.05 9.07 15.13
N SER A 140 -3.83 9.45 14.11
CA SER A 140 -3.32 10.17 12.95
C SER A 140 -2.58 11.48 13.29
N LYS A 141 -2.83 12.07 14.46
CA LYS A 141 -2.33 13.39 14.88
C LYS A 141 -0.98 13.35 15.61
N ASP A 142 -0.63 12.18 16.15
CA ASP A 142 0.57 12.00 16.97
C ASP A 142 1.46 10.84 16.47
N SER A 143 1.20 10.34 15.26
CA SER A 143 2.05 9.32 14.62
C SER A 143 2.68 9.78 13.32
N VAL A 144 3.87 9.24 13.02
CA VAL A 144 4.53 9.33 11.70
C VAL A 144 4.95 7.95 11.22
N PHE A 145 4.95 7.77 9.90
CA PHE A 145 5.27 6.53 9.21
C PHE A 145 6.46 6.78 8.29
N GLY A 146 7.64 6.37 8.71
CA GLY A 146 8.89 6.56 7.96
C GLY A 146 9.26 5.32 7.16
N ILE A 147 9.45 5.47 5.86
CA ILE A 147 9.78 4.35 4.97
C ILE A 147 11.07 4.68 4.20
N PHE A 148 12.08 3.85 4.42
CA PHE A 148 13.36 3.91 3.71
C PHE A 148 13.73 2.51 3.18
N ILE A 149 13.36 2.27 1.92
CA ILE A 149 13.40 0.97 1.24
C ILE A 149 13.75 1.18 -0.24
N GLY A 150 14.17 0.12 -0.93
CA GLY A 150 14.51 0.13 -2.36
C GLY A 150 15.98 -0.12 -2.65
N ILE A 151 16.85 -0.13 -1.63
CA ILE A 151 18.29 -0.39 -1.79
C ILE A 151 18.51 -1.80 -2.34
N ASN A 152 17.83 -2.80 -1.76
CA ASN A 152 17.94 -4.19 -2.20
C ASN A 152 17.15 -4.46 -3.48
N ASP A 153 16.02 -3.77 -3.71
CA ASP A 153 15.28 -3.87 -4.97
C ASP A 153 16.19 -3.52 -6.14
N VAL A 154 16.78 -2.31 -6.12
CA VAL A 154 17.70 -1.84 -7.16
C VAL A 154 18.97 -2.70 -7.18
N GLY A 155 19.56 -2.99 -6.02
CA GLY A 155 20.80 -3.77 -5.91
C GLY A 155 20.71 -5.20 -6.44
N ASN A 156 19.54 -5.84 -6.32
CA ASN A 156 19.33 -7.22 -6.74
C ASN A 156 18.72 -7.36 -8.14
N SER A 157 18.39 -6.24 -8.82
CA SER A 157 17.75 -6.31 -10.15
C SER A 157 18.36 -5.45 -11.25
N PHE A 158 19.24 -4.48 -10.94
CA PHE A 158 19.73 -3.52 -11.95
C PHE A 158 20.37 -4.19 -13.18
N TYR A 159 20.96 -5.37 -13.02
CA TYR A 159 21.65 -6.13 -14.06
C TYR A 159 20.71 -6.85 -15.03
N LEU A 160 19.39 -6.84 -14.79
CA LEU A 160 18.39 -7.48 -15.67
C LEU A 160 18.20 -6.74 -17.01
N GLY A 161 18.79 -5.55 -17.16
CA GLY A 161 18.81 -4.81 -18.41
C GLY A 161 17.63 -3.86 -18.62
N ASP A 162 17.77 -3.01 -19.63
CA ASP A 162 16.91 -1.85 -19.87
C ASP A 162 15.47 -2.19 -20.27
N ASP A 163 15.23 -3.41 -20.76
CA ASP A 163 13.88 -3.87 -21.14
C ASP A 163 13.11 -4.40 -19.91
N VAL A 164 13.81 -5.02 -18.96
CA VAL A 164 13.19 -5.69 -17.81
C VAL A 164 13.04 -4.76 -16.61
N VAL A 165 14.10 -4.01 -16.28
CA VAL A 165 14.16 -3.16 -15.06
C VAL A 165 13.01 -2.15 -14.99
N PRO A 166 12.63 -1.41 -16.06
CA PRO A 166 11.51 -0.47 -15.98
C PRO A 166 10.16 -1.14 -15.70
N ILE A 167 9.95 -2.34 -16.24
CA ILE A 167 8.71 -3.13 -16.03
C ILE A 167 8.66 -3.63 -14.59
N LEU A 168 9.78 -4.17 -14.09
CA LEU A 168 9.91 -4.63 -12.72
C LEU A 168 9.70 -3.49 -11.72
N ASN A 169 10.33 -2.33 -11.94
CA ASN A 169 10.13 -1.15 -11.10
C ASN A 169 8.66 -0.71 -11.08
N LYS A 170 7.95 -0.75 -12.22
CA LYS A 170 6.51 -0.45 -12.24
C LYS A 170 5.72 -1.42 -11.34
N LYS A 171 6.03 -2.71 -11.37
CA LYS A 171 5.41 -3.73 -10.49
C LYS A 171 5.73 -3.48 -9.01
N ILE A 172 7.00 -3.18 -8.70
CA ILE A 172 7.46 -2.84 -7.34
C ILE A 172 6.66 -1.66 -6.78
N PHE A 173 6.51 -0.57 -7.56
CA PHE A 173 5.80 0.61 -7.10
C PHE A 173 4.28 0.43 -7.02
N ALA A 174 3.69 -0.50 -7.76
CA ALA A 174 2.30 -0.89 -7.56
C ALA A 174 2.08 -1.56 -6.19
N VAL A 175 2.99 -2.47 -5.80
CA VAL A 175 2.97 -3.07 -4.46
C VAL A 175 3.26 -2.02 -3.39
N TYR A 176 4.27 -1.16 -3.60
CA TYR A 176 4.63 -0.12 -2.64
C TYR A 176 3.46 0.84 -2.38
N ASP A 177 2.76 1.30 -3.43
CA ASP A 177 1.55 2.12 -3.25
C ASP A 177 0.44 1.37 -2.50
N GLY A 178 0.25 0.08 -2.80
CA GLY A 178 -0.68 -0.80 -2.08
C GLY A 178 -0.39 -0.89 -0.58
N LEU A 179 0.88 -1.10 -0.20
CA LEU A 179 1.29 -1.16 1.21
C LEU A 179 1.13 0.17 1.93
N VAL A 180 1.42 1.30 1.27
CA VAL A 180 1.14 2.63 1.82
C VAL A 180 -0.36 2.86 2.01
N LYS A 181 -1.19 2.37 1.07
CA LYS A 181 -2.64 2.41 1.17
C LYS A 181 -3.17 1.58 2.33
N GLU A 182 -2.58 0.41 2.59
CA GLU A 182 -2.92 -0.41 3.75
C GLU A 182 -2.61 0.32 5.07
N LEU A 183 -1.41 0.90 5.20
CA LEU A 183 -1.09 1.76 6.35
C LEU A 183 -2.09 2.92 6.47
N TYR A 184 -2.43 3.59 5.37
CA TYR A 184 -3.43 4.66 5.35
C TYR A 184 -4.80 4.19 5.85
N ASN A 185 -5.24 2.98 5.48
CA ASN A 185 -6.52 2.42 5.91
C ASN A 185 -6.57 2.14 7.42
N THR A 186 -5.42 1.98 8.09
CA THR A 186 -5.35 1.86 9.57
C THR A 186 -5.48 3.19 10.31
N GLY A 187 -5.50 4.32 9.59
CA GLY A 187 -5.53 5.67 10.17
C GLY A 187 -4.21 6.44 10.05
N ALA A 188 -3.18 5.87 9.41
CA ALA A 188 -1.93 6.58 9.15
C ALA A 188 -2.17 7.81 8.25
N ARG A 189 -1.64 8.97 8.62
CA ARG A 189 -1.80 10.22 7.84
C ARG A 189 -0.51 11.01 7.61
N ASN A 190 0.61 10.68 8.27
CA ASN A 190 1.87 11.41 8.12
C ASN A 190 2.97 10.47 7.61
N PHE A 191 3.26 10.54 6.31
CA PHE A 191 4.18 9.62 5.63
C PHE A 191 5.49 10.31 5.26
N VAL A 192 6.62 9.71 5.65
CA VAL A 192 7.96 10.18 5.35
C VAL A 192 8.64 9.17 4.42
N PHE A 193 9.00 9.61 3.21
CA PHE A 193 9.70 8.78 2.22
C PHE A 193 11.13 9.25 2.06
N LEU A 194 12.08 8.33 2.21
CA LEU A 194 13.50 8.56 1.90
C LEU A 194 13.82 7.92 0.54
N ASN A 195 14.49 8.66 -0.34
CA ASN A 195 14.94 8.11 -1.63
C ASN A 195 16.21 7.25 -1.47
N VAL A 196 16.46 6.34 -2.40
CA VAL A 196 17.57 5.38 -2.36
C VAL A 196 18.92 6.13 -2.49
N PRO A 197 19.91 5.88 -1.61
CA PRO A 197 21.23 6.52 -1.66
C PRO A 197 22.03 6.13 -2.92
N PRO A 198 23.13 6.84 -3.25
CA PRO A 198 23.98 6.55 -4.41
C PRO A 198 24.82 5.28 -4.20
N THR A 199 24.17 4.11 -4.16
CA THR A 199 24.85 2.82 -3.96
C THR A 199 25.72 2.41 -5.17
N ASP A 200 25.57 3.09 -6.31
CA ASP A 200 26.49 3.06 -7.44
C ASP A 200 27.94 3.39 -7.06
N ARG A 201 28.11 4.14 -5.96
CA ARG A 201 29.41 4.54 -5.42
C ARG A 201 29.92 3.65 -4.28
N SER A 202 29.16 2.62 -3.92
CA SER A 202 29.57 1.69 -2.86
C SER A 202 30.77 0.83 -3.29
N PRO A 203 31.68 0.44 -2.39
CA PRO A 203 32.77 -0.48 -2.72
C PRO A 203 32.27 -1.80 -3.35
N LEU A 204 31.07 -2.27 -2.99
CA LEU A 204 30.42 -3.44 -3.57
C LEU A 204 30.20 -3.29 -5.07
N ILE A 205 29.58 -2.17 -5.49
CA ILE A 205 29.28 -1.93 -6.91
C ILE A 205 30.54 -1.53 -7.67
N ILE A 206 31.39 -0.67 -7.11
CA ILE A 206 32.65 -0.28 -7.75
C ILE A 206 33.54 -1.50 -8.00
N GLY A 207 33.56 -2.46 -7.07
CA GLY A 207 34.27 -3.74 -7.23
C GLY A 207 33.75 -4.63 -8.36
N GLN A 208 32.51 -4.42 -8.84
CA GLN A 208 31.93 -5.13 -9.98
C GLN A 208 32.28 -4.49 -11.33
N GLY A 209 32.85 -3.28 -11.34
CA GLY A 209 33.32 -2.58 -12.53
C GLY A 209 32.45 -1.38 -12.95
N ALA A 210 33.01 -0.56 -13.86
CA ALA A 210 32.41 0.70 -14.27
C ALA A 210 31.06 0.54 -15.00
N GLU A 211 30.87 -0.57 -15.71
CA GLU A 211 29.61 -0.87 -16.39
C GLU A 211 28.48 -1.14 -15.39
N SER A 212 28.71 -1.99 -14.38
CA SER A 212 27.74 -2.22 -13.30
C SER A 212 27.41 -0.93 -12.54
N ALA A 213 28.42 -0.10 -12.26
CA ALA A 213 28.21 1.20 -11.62
C ALA A 213 27.32 2.12 -12.48
N ALA A 214 27.51 2.16 -13.80
CA ALA A 214 26.69 2.95 -14.70
C ALA A 214 25.24 2.43 -14.80
N LEU A 215 25.06 1.11 -14.86
CA LEU A 215 23.74 0.47 -14.92
C LEU A 215 22.92 0.74 -13.66
N ILE A 216 23.49 0.49 -12.47
CA ILE A 216 22.77 0.76 -11.22
C ILE A 216 22.55 2.26 -11.00
N ALA A 217 23.48 3.14 -11.40
CA ALA A 217 23.25 4.59 -11.34
C ALA A 217 22.03 5.03 -12.18
N LYS A 218 21.84 4.42 -13.35
CA LYS A 218 20.67 4.66 -14.21
C LYS A 218 19.39 4.20 -13.51
N ASP A 219 19.39 3.01 -12.92
CA ASP A 219 18.24 2.46 -12.22
C ASP A 219 17.89 3.26 -10.95
N LEU A 220 18.88 3.58 -10.10
CA LEU A 220 18.72 4.46 -8.93
C LEU A 220 18.03 5.77 -9.29
N LYS A 221 18.43 6.39 -10.42
CA LYS A 221 17.81 7.62 -10.91
C LYS A 221 16.35 7.40 -11.31
N ALA A 222 16.00 6.26 -11.90
CA ALA A 222 14.63 5.91 -12.25
C ALA A 222 13.79 5.58 -11.02
N PHE A 223 14.30 4.76 -10.12
CA PHE A 223 13.67 4.35 -8.87
C PHE A 223 13.38 5.57 -7.97
N ASN A 224 14.34 6.48 -7.81
CA ASN A 224 14.15 7.71 -7.02
C ASN A 224 13.10 8.66 -7.63
N ARG A 225 12.95 8.71 -8.96
CA ARG A 225 11.83 9.41 -9.61
C ARG A 225 10.48 8.74 -9.33
N ALA A 226 10.47 7.41 -9.25
CA ALA A 226 9.27 6.66 -8.92
C ALA A 226 8.87 6.85 -7.44
N ILE A 227 9.82 6.96 -6.50
CA ILE A 227 9.54 7.36 -5.09
C ILE A 227 8.90 8.75 -5.03
N ALA A 228 9.43 9.71 -5.78
CA ALA A 228 8.83 11.05 -5.85
C ALA A 228 7.39 11.01 -6.43
N SER A 229 7.17 10.18 -7.46
CA SER A 229 5.83 9.96 -8.04
C SER A 229 4.88 9.29 -7.06
N LEU A 230 5.33 8.29 -6.30
CA LEU A 230 4.59 7.63 -5.22
C LEU A 230 4.16 8.65 -4.17
N ALA A 231 5.11 9.45 -3.65
CA ALA A 231 4.82 10.47 -2.64
C ALA A 231 3.77 11.49 -3.14
N ALA A 232 3.88 11.93 -4.39
CA ALA A 232 2.88 12.80 -5.03
C ALA A 232 1.52 12.09 -5.19
N GLY A 233 1.52 10.80 -5.55
CA GLY A 233 0.33 9.95 -5.64
C GLY A 233 -0.39 9.82 -4.31
N VAL A 234 0.33 9.49 -3.23
CA VAL A 234 -0.16 9.44 -1.85
C VAL A 234 -0.82 10.76 -1.47
N LYS A 235 -0.13 11.89 -1.71
CA LYS A 235 -0.67 13.21 -1.38
C LYS A 235 -1.95 13.55 -2.16
N LYS A 236 -2.03 13.11 -3.41
CA LYS A 236 -3.14 13.38 -4.32
C LYS A 236 -4.36 12.49 -4.02
N ASN A 237 -4.12 11.20 -3.79
CA ASN A 237 -5.14 10.16 -3.79
C ASN A 237 -5.61 9.82 -2.37
N TYR A 238 -4.77 9.98 -1.35
CA TYR A 238 -5.10 9.65 0.03
C TYR A 238 -5.40 10.91 0.82
N ALA A 239 -6.69 11.09 1.12
CA ALA A 239 -7.22 12.29 1.73
C ALA A 239 -6.58 12.57 3.09
N GLU A 240 -6.44 13.84 3.43
CA GLU A 240 -5.94 14.27 4.74
C GLU A 240 -4.54 13.74 5.12
N THR A 241 -3.74 13.33 4.13
CA THR A 241 -2.35 12.98 4.34
C THR A 241 -1.43 14.19 4.33
N ASN A 242 -0.38 14.14 5.15
CA ASN A 242 0.81 14.97 5.07
C ASN A 242 1.94 14.07 4.58
N VAL A 243 2.63 14.50 3.52
CA VAL A 243 3.68 13.72 2.88
C VAL A 243 4.98 14.52 2.91
N PHE A 244 6.03 13.85 3.37
CA PHE A 244 7.36 14.38 3.53
C PHE A 244 8.30 13.53 2.68
N THR A 245 9.15 14.15 1.89
CA THR A 245 10.24 13.49 1.18
C THR A 245 11.58 14.00 1.71
N VAL A 246 12.53 13.09 1.88
CA VAL A 246 13.89 13.42 2.31
C VAL A 246 14.87 12.87 1.27
N ASP A 247 15.71 13.76 0.75
CA ASP A 247 16.70 13.43 -0.27
C ASP A 247 17.98 12.86 0.37
N ALA A 248 17.93 11.58 0.72
CA ALA A 248 19.08 10.82 1.18
C ALA A 248 20.13 10.68 0.06
N TRP A 249 19.71 10.54 -1.20
CA TRP A 249 20.62 10.47 -2.34
C TRP A 249 21.56 11.68 -2.40
N GLN A 250 21.01 12.89 -2.29
CA GLN A 250 21.78 14.12 -2.29
C GLN A 250 22.65 14.24 -1.03
N ALA A 251 22.12 13.90 0.15
CA ALA A 251 22.86 13.95 1.41
C ALA A 251 24.14 13.09 1.38
N PHE A 252 24.01 11.86 0.88
CA PHE A 252 25.12 10.94 0.72
C PHE A 252 26.10 11.45 -0.35
N THR A 253 25.58 11.95 -1.47
CA THR A 253 26.40 12.52 -2.55
C THR A 253 27.24 13.70 -2.05
N ASP A 254 26.67 14.59 -1.25
CA ASP A 254 27.36 15.74 -0.67
C ASP A 254 28.54 15.29 0.21
N VAL A 255 28.34 14.30 1.08
CA VAL A 255 29.38 13.78 1.97
C VAL A 255 30.45 13.01 1.21
N LEU A 256 30.07 12.16 0.26
CA LEU A 256 31.02 11.40 -0.55
C LEU A 256 31.88 12.33 -1.42
N ASN A 257 31.36 13.48 -1.86
CA ASN A 257 32.11 14.50 -2.61
C ASN A 257 32.93 15.42 -1.70
N LYS A 258 32.39 15.77 -0.53
CA LYS A 258 33.02 16.64 0.46
C LYS A 258 32.77 16.04 1.84
N PRO A 259 33.73 15.30 2.41
CA PRO A 259 33.53 14.61 3.70
C PRO A 259 33.04 15.55 4.81
N ALA A 260 33.54 16.78 4.85
CA ALA A 260 33.11 17.83 5.77
C ALA A 260 31.90 18.68 5.28
N ALA A 261 31.00 18.10 4.47
CA ALA A 261 29.75 18.76 4.08
C ALA A 261 28.83 19.01 5.29
N PHE A 262 28.89 18.13 6.30
CA PHE A 262 28.15 18.26 7.55
C PHE A 262 29.09 18.13 8.76
N PRO A 263 28.74 18.73 9.92
CA PRO A 263 29.56 18.63 11.13
C PRO A 263 29.81 17.19 11.58
N ALA A 264 28.79 16.32 11.53
CA ALA A 264 28.89 14.93 11.94
C ALA A 264 29.92 14.13 11.11
N THR A 265 30.08 14.46 9.83
CA THR A 265 30.96 13.75 8.90
C THR A 265 32.32 14.43 8.69
N ALA A 266 32.57 15.57 9.34
CA ALA A 266 33.83 16.33 9.20
C ALA A 266 35.09 15.54 9.61
N GLY A 267 34.92 14.49 10.43
CA GLY A 267 35.99 13.58 10.82
C GLY A 267 36.39 12.55 9.76
N TYR A 268 35.58 12.34 8.71
CA TYR A 268 35.86 11.33 7.69
C TYR A 268 37.19 11.58 6.96
N LYS A 269 37.99 10.52 6.87
CA LYS A 269 39.28 10.47 6.18
C LYS A 269 39.26 9.52 4.98
N ASN A 270 38.34 8.56 4.95
CA ASN A 270 38.18 7.64 3.83
C ASN A 270 36.70 7.53 3.43
N THR A 271 36.38 7.91 2.19
CA THR A 271 35.03 7.84 1.63
C THR A 271 34.88 6.86 0.46
N THR A 272 35.95 6.16 0.09
CA THR A 272 36.01 5.33 -1.12
C THR A 272 36.15 3.85 -0.83
N ALA A 273 36.80 3.49 0.28
CA ALA A 273 37.03 2.11 0.69
C ALA A 273 36.46 1.86 2.10
N TYR A 274 36.45 0.59 2.48
CA TYR A 274 36.21 0.13 3.85
C TYR A 274 37.43 -0.64 4.36
N CYS A 275 37.55 -0.82 5.67
CA CYS A 275 38.56 -1.71 6.24
C CYS A 275 37.97 -3.07 6.54
N VAL A 276 38.60 -4.14 6.04
CA VAL A 276 38.16 -5.54 6.26
C VAL A 276 38.05 -5.88 7.75
N ALA A 277 38.93 -5.34 8.59
CA ALA A 277 38.90 -5.58 10.04
C ALA A 277 37.70 -4.93 10.76
N TYR A 278 37.00 -3.98 10.11
CA TYR A 278 35.82 -3.30 10.66
C TYR A 278 34.49 -3.81 10.07
N GLN A 279 34.52 -4.59 8.99
CA GLN A 279 33.35 -4.86 8.15
C GLN A 279 32.16 -5.53 8.86
N ASN A 280 32.41 -6.19 9.98
CA ASN A 280 31.42 -6.88 10.81
C ASN A 280 31.11 -6.15 12.13
N GLY A 281 31.47 -4.87 12.21
CA GLY A 281 31.39 -4.08 13.44
C GLY A 281 32.63 -4.20 14.33
N THR A 282 32.67 -3.35 15.35
CA THR A 282 33.81 -3.16 16.26
C THR A 282 33.30 -2.90 17.69
N PRO A 283 34.15 -3.07 18.73
CA PRO A 283 33.71 -2.90 20.13
C PRO A 283 33.21 -1.49 20.50
N ALA A 284 33.72 -0.46 19.83
CA ALA A 284 33.36 0.94 20.04
C ALA A 284 33.30 1.73 18.73
N GLN A 285 32.50 2.78 18.67
CA GLN A 285 32.28 3.58 17.44
C GLN A 285 33.56 4.24 16.90
N ASP A 286 34.58 4.43 17.74
CA ASP A 286 35.87 5.03 17.41
C ASP A 286 37.03 4.02 17.53
N THR A 287 36.73 2.72 17.47
CA THR A 287 37.76 1.68 17.50
C THR A 287 38.82 1.92 16.42
N LEU A 288 40.08 1.95 16.83
CA LEU A 288 41.23 1.90 15.94
C LEU A 288 41.81 0.48 15.93
N ASN A 289 41.72 -0.20 14.78
CA ASN A 289 42.54 -1.36 14.49
C ASN A 289 43.83 -0.90 13.80
N PRO A 290 45.02 -1.30 14.29
CA PRO A 290 46.30 -0.94 13.69
C PRO A 290 46.42 -1.21 12.19
N SER A 291 45.69 -2.20 11.64
CA SER A 291 45.72 -2.52 10.21
C SER A 291 44.95 -1.53 9.32
N CYS A 292 44.12 -0.64 9.88
CA CYS A 292 43.23 0.24 9.13
C CYS A 292 43.72 1.70 9.06
N GLY A 293 44.75 2.09 9.80
CA GLY A 293 45.35 3.43 9.75
C GLY A 293 44.52 4.57 10.38
N VAL A 294 43.18 4.51 10.35
CA VAL A 294 42.28 5.44 11.03
C VAL A 294 41.16 4.69 11.78
N PRO A 295 40.58 5.31 12.82
CA PRO A 295 39.39 4.77 13.51
C PRO A 295 38.21 4.51 12.57
N VAL A 296 37.36 3.55 12.92
CA VAL A 296 36.19 3.16 12.11
C VAL A 296 35.21 4.31 11.83
N ASN A 297 34.96 5.23 12.77
CA ASN A 297 34.14 6.43 12.53
C ASN A 297 34.77 7.46 11.58
N GLN A 298 36.03 7.28 11.16
CA GLN A 298 36.67 8.10 10.13
C GLN A 298 36.55 7.46 8.72
N TYR A 299 35.94 6.29 8.60
CA TYR A 299 35.51 5.72 7.34
C TYR A 299 34.04 6.07 7.06
N PHE A 300 33.70 6.41 5.82
CA PHE A 300 32.31 6.49 5.39
C PHE A 300 31.71 5.09 5.30
N TRP A 301 32.39 4.15 4.61
CA TRP A 301 31.91 2.79 4.42
C TRP A 301 32.39 1.88 5.54
N LEU A 302 31.46 1.26 6.26
CA LEU A 302 31.76 0.24 7.27
C LEU A 302 32.24 -1.05 6.61
N ASN A 303 31.46 -1.49 5.62
CA ASN A 303 31.72 -2.66 4.78
C ASN A 303 31.51 -2.28 3.31
N SER A 304 31.38 -3.27 2.43
CA SER A 304 31.25 -2.99 0.99
C SER A 304 29.97 -2.23 0.61
N LEU A 305 28.96 -2.16 1.47
CA LEU A 305 27.66 -1.56 1.13
C LEU A 305 27.15 -0.53 2.15
N HIS A 306 27.48 -0.64 3.44
CA HIS A 306 26.81 0.13 4.49
C HIS A 306 27.66 1.31 4.97
N PRO A 307 27.07 2.49 5.20
CA PRO A 307 27.79 3.63 5.76
C PRO A 307 27.96 3.48 7.29
N THR A 308 28.91 4.19 7.87
CA THR A 308 29.11 4.27 9.32
C THR A 308 28.14 5.26 9.98
N SER A 309 27.98 5.14 11.30
CA SER A 309 27.07 5.94 12.13
C SER A 309 27.08 7.47 11.88
N PRO A 310 28.21 8.15 11.62
CA PRO A 310 28.18 9.60 11.35
C PRO A 310 27.33 10.01 10.13
N MET A 311 27.20 9.17 9.10
CA MET A 311 26.30 9.44 7.98
C MET A 311 24.82 9.27 8.37
N HIS A 312 24.53 8.31 9.25
CA HIS A 312 23.19 8.13 9.80
C HIS A 312 22.75 9.31 10.68
N ASP A 313 23.68 9.95 11.39
CA ASP A 313 23.44 11.19 12.14
C ASP A 313 22.98 12.32 11.21
N VAL A 314 23.66 12.51 10.07
CA VAL A 314 23.27 13.49 9.04
C VAL A 314 21.87 13.18 8.48
N LEU A 315 21.58 11.91 8.22
CA LEU A 315 20.27 11.50 7.70
C LEU A 315 19.15 11.79 8.70
N ALA A 316 19.36 11.46 9.98
CA ALA A 316 18.42 11.77 11.05
C ALA A 316 18.19 13.28 11.21
N GLU A 317 19.26 14.08 11.14
CA GLU A 317 19.15 15.54 11.18
C GLU A 317 18.29 16.07 10.02
N LYS A 318 18.45 15.53 8.81
CA LYS A 318 17.64 15.92 7.64
C LYS A 318 16.17 15.53 7.82
N VAL A 319 15.89 14.33 8.32
CA VAL A 319 14.52 13.89 8.62
C VAL A 319 13.88 14.81 9.66
N ALA A 320 14.56 15.09 10.76
CA ALA A 320 14.07 15.98 11.82
C ALA A 320 13.85 17.42 11.32
N LYS A 321 14.75 17.95 10.50
CA LYS A 321 14.59 19.27 9.86
C LYS A 321 13.38 19.30 8.93
N GLN A 322 13.15 18.24 8.16
CA GLN A 322 12.00 18.16 7.25
C GLN A 322 10.69 18.08 8.05
N LEU A 323 10.63 17.24 9.09
CA LEU A 323 9.48 17.16 9.99
C LEU A 323 9.20 18.51 10.66
N THR A 324 10.23 19.16 11.20
CA THR A 324 10.12 20.51 11.80
C THR A 324 9.60 21.55 10.79
N SER A 325 10.01 21.44 9.52
CA SER A 325 9.59 22.38 8.46
C SER A 325 8.17 22.15 7.96
N GLY A 326 7.59 20.96 8.18
CA GLY A 326 6.29 20.56 7.65
C GLY A 326 6.39 19.78 6.32
N PRO A 327 5.25 19.35 5.76
CA PRO A 327 5.24 18.57 4.52
C PRO A 327 5.78 19.39 3.33
N ASN A 328 6.44 18.72 2.40
CA ASN A 328 7.07 19.32 1.21
C ASN A 328 6.57 18.74 -0.12
N VAL A 329 5.51 17.92 -0.08
CA VAL A 329 4.84 17.41 -1.28
C VAL A 329 3.49 18.10 -1.44
N GLU A 330 3.34 18.85 -2.53
CA GLU A 330 2.12 19.58 -2.86
C GLU A 330 1.06 18.63 -3.43
N GLY A 331 -0.18 18.75 -2.95
CA GLY A 331 -1.33 18.23 -3.70
C GLY A 331 -1.67 19.26 -4.77
N ARG A 332 -1.69 18.89 -6.06
CA ARG A 332 -2.24 19.81 -7.07
C ARG A 332 -3.66 20.19 -6.64
N PRO A 333 -4.02 21.48 -6.60
CA PRO A 333 -5.39 21.87 -6.34
C PRO A 333 -6.29 21.24 -7.41
N ARG A 334 -7.42 20.63 -7.00
CA ARG A 334 -8.49 20.30 -7.93
C ARG A 334 -8.96 21.62 -8.54
N LYS A 335 -8.51 21.97 -9.76
CA LYS A 335 -9.28 22.89 -10.59
C LYS A 335 -10.59 22.17 -10.89
N MET A 336 -11.65 22.58 -10.20
CA MET A 336 -12.98 22.44 -10.78
C MET A 336 -13.01 23.38 -11.97
N ASP A 337 -12.77 22.84 -13.16
CA ASP A 337 -13.13 23.54 -14.38
C ASP A 337 -14.66 23.63 -14.38
N LYS A 338 -15.17 24.81 -14.02
CA LYS A 338 -16.57 25.17 -14.21
C LYS A 338 -16.84 25.17 -15.71
N VAL A 339 -17.31 24.06 -16.25
CA VAL A 339 -17.97 24.07 -17.55
C VAL A 339 -19.32 24.76 -17.34
N HIS A 340 -19.39 26.01 -17.79
CA HIS A 340 -20.62 26.77 -17.91
C HIS A 340 -21.44 26.14 -19.05
N VAL A 341 -22.37 25.23 -18.72
CA VAL A 341 -23.40 24.82 -19.68
C VAL A 341 -24.63 25.69 -19.42
N MET A 342 -24.89 26.60 -20.35
CA MET A 342 -26.11 27.39 -20.36
C MET A 342 -27.32 26.44 -20.49
N VAL A 343 -28.18 26.47 -19.48
CA VAL A 343 -29.50 25.85 -19.54
C VAL A 343 -30.37 26.66 -20.49
N ARG A 344 -30.79 26.05 -21.59
CA ARG A 344 -32.03 26.41 -22.28
C ARG A 344 -32.93 25.19 -22.25
N ASP A 345 -33.93 25.29 -21.39
CA ASP A 345 -35.15 24.49 -21.41
C ASP A 345 -35.90 24.79 -22.71
N PRO A 346 -36.31 23.77 -23.47
CA PRO A 346 -37.73 23.77 -23.78
C PRO A 346 -38.34 22.35 -23.80
N PHE A 347 -39.62 22.33 -23.41
CA PHE A 347 -40.65 21.30 -23.60
C PHE A 347 -40.84 20.29 -22.48
N ALA A 348 -41.72 20.71 -21.57
CA ALA A 348 -42.79 19.87 -21.03
C ALA A 348 -43.45 19.02 -22.13
N GLY A 349 -43.55 17.72 -21.89
CA GLY A 349 -44.25 16.75 -22.72
C GLY A 349 -44.43 15.44 -21.98
N GLU A 350 -45.67 14.98 -21.88
CA GLU A 350 -46.19 13.89 -21.05
C GLU A 350 -45.50 12.53 -21.22
N ALA A 351 -45.59 11.75 -20.14
CA ALA A 351 -45.29 10.33 -20.12
C ALA A 351 -46.13 9.55 -21.15
N THR A 352 -45.46 8.72 -21.94
CA THR A 352 -46.07 7.53 -22.52
C THR A 352 -45.06 6.39 -22.53
N LEU A 353 -45.40 5.29 -21.85
CA LEU A 353 -44.75 4.00 -22.04
C LEU A 353 -44.90 3.60 -23.51
N THR A 354 -43.78 3.42 -24.20
CA THR A 354 -43.73 2.64 -25.42
C THR A 354 -42.79 1.46 -25.23
N THR A 355 -43.37 0.28 -25.39
CA THR A 355 -42.68 -1.00 -25.59
C THR A 355 -41.71 -0.87 -26.77
N ALA A 356 -40.42 -0.72 -26.48
CA ALA A 356 -39.38 -0.73 -27.49
C ALA A 356 -38.80 -2.15 -27.61
N THR A 357 -39.07 -2.73 -28.77
CA THR A 357 -38.48 -3.93 -29.34
C THR A 357 -36.95 -3.88 -29.43
N MET A 358 -36.36 -5.07 -29.45
CA MET A 358 -34.93 -5.39 -29.63
C MET A 358 -34.14 -4.37 -30.46
N GLU A 359 -33.30 -3.55 -29.81
CA GLU A 359 -32.15 -2.90 -30.44
C GLU A 359 -30.88 -3.10 -29.61
N ASN A 360 -29.77 -3.32 -30.33
CA ASN A 360 -28.43 -3.60 -29.82
C ASN A 360 -27.89 -2.42 -28.98
N HIS A 361 -28.08 -2.47 -27.66
CA HIS A 361 -27.31 -1.63 -26.75
C HIS A 361 -25.91 -2.19 -26.56
N ASN A 362 -24.90 -1.48 -27.07
CA ASN A 362 -23.51 -1.64 -26.63
C ASN A 362 -23.41 -1.25 -25.14
N LEU A 363 -22.58 -1.97 -24.37
CA LEU A 363 -22.33 -1.65 -22.97
C LEU A 363 -21.68 -0.26 -22.85
N ASN A 364 -22.40 0.72 -22.31
CA ASN A 364 -21.79 1.99 -21.93
C ASN A 364 -21.03 1.80 -20.60
N THR A 365 -19.72 1.96 -20.64
CA THR A 365 -18.81 1.68 -19.54
C THR A 365 -18.04 2.92 -19.07
N GLU A 366 -18.43 4.11 -19.53
CA GLU A 366 -17.74 5.38 -19.27
C GLU A 366 -17.87 5.88 -17.82
N VAL A 367 -18.87 5.40 -17.07
CA VAL A 367 -19.10 5.76 -15.65
C VAL A 367 -19.49 4.52 -14.87
N ILE A 368 -18.76 4.23 -13.77
CA ILE A 368 -19.06 3.11 -12.87
C ILE A 368 -20.15 3.56 -11.90
N ASN A 369 -21.37 3.16 -12.19
CA ASN A 369 -22.54 3.37 -11.35
C ASN A 369 -23.48 2.16 -11.48
N GLU A 370 -24.71 2.27 -10.97
CA GLU A 370 -25.71 1.20 -11.02
C GLU A 370 -26.03 0.74 -12.45
N THR A 371 -25.88 1.63 -13.46
CA THR A 371 -26.32 1.37 -14.84
C THR A 371 -25.51 0.27 -15.53
N PRO A 372 -24.16 0.30 -15.62
CA PRO A 372 -23.40 -0.82 -16.18
C PRO A 372 -23.66 -2.15 -15.46
N VAL A 373 -23.80 -2.13 -14.12
CA VAL A 373 -24.07 -3.34 -13.32
C VAL A 373 -25.42 -3.93 -13.68
N ALA A 374 -26.47 -3.10 -13.72
CA ALA A 374 -27.81 -3.48 -14.11
C ALA A 374 -27.87 -3.97 -15.57
N SER A 375 -27.14 -3.34 -16.49
CA SER A 375 -27.05 -3.77 -17.89
C SER A 375 -26.39 -5.13 -18.04
N ILE A 376 -25.28 -5.39 -17.34
CA ILE A 376 -24.62 -6.71 -17.37
C ILE A 376 -25.55 -7.80 -16.81
N SER A 377 -26.19 -7.53 -15.67
CA SER A 377 -27.19 -8.44 -15.09
C SER A 377 -28.34 -8.72 -16.07
N HIS A 378 -28.85 -7.68 -16.73
CA HIS A 378 -29.92 -7.81 -17.73
C HIS A 378 -29.51 -8.70 -18.91
N ILE A 379 -28.29 -8.52 -19.43
CA ILE A 379 -27.75 -9.31 -20.55
C ILE A 379 -27.67 -10.79 -20.14
N LEU A 380 -27.08 -11.09 -18.98
CA LEU A 380 -26.92 -12.47 -18.50
C LEU A 380 -28.28 -13.13 -18.26
N LEU A 381 -29.17 -12.48 -17.50
CA LEU A 381 -30.51 -13.01 -17.18
C LEU A 381 -31.38 -13.16 -18.44
N GLY A 382 -31.31 -12.20 -19.37
CA GLY A 382 -32.02 -12.24 -20.65
C GLY A 382 -31.62 -13.44 -21.51
N SER A 383 -30.36 -13.87 -21.42
CA SER A 383 -29.84 -15.08 -22.07
C SER A 383 -29.97 -16.35 -21.21
N LYS A 384 -30.82 -16.33 -20.18
CA LYS A 384 -31.07 -17.47 -19.27
C LYS A 384 -29.84 -17.94 -18.50
N ILE A 385 -28.89 -17.05 -18.26
CA ILE A 385 -27.73 -17.31 -17.41
C ILE A 385 -28.03 -16.73 -16.01
N PRO A 386 -28.25 -17.57 -14.99
CA PRO A 386 -28.41 -17.10 -13.62
C PRO A 386 -27.11 -16.42 -13.16
N CYS A 387 -27.22 -15.21 -12.62
CA CYS A 387 -26.07 -14.46 -12.14
C CYS A 387 -26.39 -13.72 -10.84
N VAL A 388 -25.37 -13.59 -10.00
CA VAL A 388 -25.44 -12.88 -8.72
C VAL A 388 -24.23 -11.94 -8.63
N LEU A 389 -24.45 -10.67 -8.30
CA LEU A 389 -23.37 -9.69 -8.15
C LEU A 389 -22.51 -10.03 -6.92
N TRP A 390 -21.21 -9.83 -7.05
CA TRP A 390 -20.17 -10.26 -6.12
C TRP A 390 -19.08 -9.18 -5.96
N GLY A 391 -18.07 -9.46 -5.13
CA GLY A 391 -16.85 -8.67 -5.01
C GLY A 391 -17.01 -7.32 -4.33
N ASN A 392 -16.09 -6.40 -4.62
CA ASN A 392 -16.03 -5.10 -3.96
C ASN A 392 -17.26 -4.23 -4.25
N TYR A 393 -17.83 -4.31 -5.46
CA TYR A 393 -19.05 -3.57 -5.80
C TYR A 393 -20.22 -3.99 -4.91
N LEU A 394 -20.42 -5.31 -4.70
CA LEU A 394 -21.42 -5.84 -3.79
C LEU A 394 -21.29 -5.27 -2.37
N LEU A 395 -20.06 -5.18 -1.85
CA LEU A 395 -19.82 -4.65 -0.50
C LEU A 395 -20.31 -3.21 -0.36
N THR A 396 -20.17 -2.39 -1.42
CA THR A 396 -20.68 -1.02 -1.40
C THR A 396 -22.20 -0.93 -1.23
N ILE A 397 -22.96 -1.92 -1.71
CA ILE A 397 -24.42 -1.97 -1.58
C ILE A 397 -24.84 -2.19 -0.12
N TYR A 398 -24.05 -2.96 0.63
CA TYR A 398 -24.22 -3.11 2.07
C TYR A 398 -23.69 -1.91 2.88
N GLY A 399 -23.20 -0.86 2.22
CA GLY A 399 -22.68 0.33 2.89
C GLY A 399 -21.21 0.22 3.33
N VAL A 400 -20.49 -0.83 2.94
CA VAL A 400 -19.04 -0.96 3.20
C VAL A 400 -18.27 0.03 2.30
N PRO A 401 -17.39 0.89 2.85
CA PRO A 401 -16.62 1.87 2.08
C PRO A 401 -15.48 1.21 1.30
N SER A 402 -15.83 0.49 0.24
CA SER A 402 -14.89 -0.27 -0.61
C SER A 402 -14.48 0.53 -1.84
N ILE A 403 -13.22 0.38 -2.25
CA ILE A 403 -12.77 0.85 -3.57
C ILE A 403 -13.19 -0.19 -4.59
N VAL A 404 -13.95 0.26 -5.59
CA VAL A 404 -14.44 -0.59 -6.67
C VAL A 404 -13.43 -0.51 -7.80
N ASP A 405 -12.78 -1.63 -8.08
CA ASP A 405 -11.82 -1.90 -9.15
C ASP A 405 -12.33 -2.98 -10.13
N SER A 406 -13.47 -3.61 -9.80
CA SER A 406 -14.15 -4.55 -10.68
C SER A 406 -15.67 -4.60 -10.47
N ILE A 407 -16.39 -5.03 -11.51
CA ILE A 407 -17.79 -5.46 -11.47
C ILE A 407 -17.80 -6.99 -11.61
N ASP A 408 -18.06 -7.68 -10.51
CA ASP A 408 -17.93 -9.14 -10.45
C ASP A 408 -19.29 -9.84 -10.40
N PHE A 409 -19.49 -10.87 -11.21
CA PHE A 409 -20.68 -11.72 -11.15
C PHE A 409 -20.30 -13.18 -10.92
N VAL A 410 -21.08 -13.88 -10.09
CA VAL A 410 -21.02 -15.33 -9.92
C VAL A 410 -22.07 -15.98 -10.82
N VAL A 411 -21.68 -17.01 -11.57
CA VAL A 411 -22.57 -17.79 -12.46
C VAL A 411 -22.35 -19.30 -12.26
N PRO A 412 -23.31 -20.16 -12.63
CA PRO A 412 -23.10 -21.61 -12.64
C PRO A 412 -21.87 -22.00 -13.45
N ASP A 413 -21.07 -22.92 -12.93
CA ASP A 413 -19.81 -23.40 -13.54
C ASP A 413 -19.98 -23.79 -15.02
N ASN A 414 -21.05 -24.52 -15.34
CA ASN A 414 -21.34 -24.99 -16.69
C ASN A 414 -21.78 -23.86 -17.66
N LEU A 415 -22.03 -22.66 -17.15
CA LEU A 415 -22.45 -21.49 -17.92
C LEU A 415 -21.39 -20.38 -17.96
N VAL A 416 -20.23 -20.55 -17.31
CA VAL A 416 -19.14 -19.56 -17.33
C VAL A 416 -18.70 -19.23 -18.76
N ALA A 417 -18.47 -20.25 -19.59
CA ALA A 417 -18.08 -20.05 -20.98
C ALA A 417 -19.15 -19.31 -21.80
N ALA A 418 -20.43 -19.65 -21.57
CA ALA A 418 -21.55 -18.98 -22.22
C ALA A 418 -21.67 -17.50 -21.80
N ALA A 419 -21.52 -17.21 -20.50
CA ALA A 419 -21.48 -15.85 -19.96
C ALA A 419 -20.32 -15.06 -20.56
N GLN A 420 -19.15 -15.68 -20.65
CA GLN A 420 -17.96 -15.06 -21.21
C GLN A 420 -18.17 -14.66 -22.68
N SER A 421 -18.61 -15.61 -23.52
CA SER A 421 -18.86 -15.34 -24.94
C SER A 421 -19.98 -14.32 -25.17
N LEU A 422 -21.02 -14.34 -24.34
CA LEU A 422 -22.12 -13.38 -24.44
C LEU A 422 -21.65 -11.95 -24.18
N LEU A 423 -20.84 -11.75 -23.13
CA LEU A 423 -20.31 -10.44 -22.76
C LEU A 423 -19.28 -9.93 -23.79
N GLN A 424 -18.47 -10.82 -24.36
CA GLN A 424 -17.57 -10.49 -25.48
C GLN A 424 -18.35 -9.99 -26.70
N ASN A 425 -19.42 -10.69 -27.08
CA ASN A 425 -20.29 -10.30 -28.19
C ASN A 425 -21.00 -8.95 -27.95
N LYS A 426 -21.03 -8.46 -26.70
CA LYS A 426 -21.57 -7.16 -26.32
C LYS A 426 -20.51 -6.07 -26.17
N GLY A 427 -19.29 -6.35 -26.64
CA GLY A 427 -18.21 -5.37 -26.79
C GLY A 427 -17.19 -5.34 -25.65
N LEU A 428 -17.26 -6.26 -24.69
CA LEU A 428 -16.22 -6.37 -23.65
C LEU A 428 -14.97 -7.08 -24.21
N GLY A 429 -13.86 -6.35 -24.22
CA GLY A 429 -12.59 -6.81 -24.78
C GLY A 429 -11.95 -7.93 -23.98
N HIS A 430 -11.24 -8.83 -24.68
CA HIS A 430 -10.36 -9.80 -24.03
C HIS A 430 -9.28 -9.09 -23.19
N CYS A 431 -8.79 -9.78 -22.17
CA CYS A 431 -7.54 -9.40 -21.55
C CYS A 431 -6.44 -9.39 -22.62
N SER A 432 -5.88 -8.21 -22.88
CA SER A 432 -4.80 -8.04 -23.86
C SER A 432 -3.48 -8.64 -23.40
N ASP A 433 -3.38 -8.96 -22.11
CA ASP A 433 -2.14 -9.38 -21.49
C ASP A 433 -2.38 -10.27 -20.25
N PRO A 434 -2.79 -11.53 -20.46
CA PRO A 434 -3.18 -12.44 -19.37
C PRO A 434 -2.01 -12.81 -18.45
N GLU A 435 -0.77 -12.70 -18.91
CA GLU A 435 0.44 -13.03 -18.13
C GLU A 435 0.77 -11.93 -17.12
N TYR A 436 0.42 -10.67 -17.41
CA TYR A 436 0.68 -9.51 -16.55
C TYR A 436 -0.59 -8.89 -15.94
N CYS A 437 -1.75 -9.51 -16.15
CA CYS A 437 -3.02 -9.00 -15.65
C CYS A 437 -3.18 -9.20 -14.14
N THR A 438 -3.37 -8.10 -13.41
CA THR A 438 -3.61 -8.10 -11.96
C THR A 438 -4.91 -8.81 -11.54
N ALA A 439 -5.87 -8.97 -12.46
CA ALA A 439 -7.10 -9.71 -12.19
C ALA A 439 -6.83 -11.22 -11.98
N VAL A 440 -5.79 -11.78 -12.60
CA VAL A 440 -5.47 -13.22 -12.58
C VAL A 440 -4.02 -13.52 -12.17
N ALA A 441 -3.26 -12.52 -11.73
CA ALA A 441 -1.87 -12.67 -11.31
C ALA A 441 -1.72 -13.69 -10.16
N GLU A 442 -0.65 -14.48 -10.20
CA GLU A 442 -0.33 -15.44 -9.12
C GLU A 442 -0.15 -14.78 -7.75
N THR A 443 0.24 -13.50 -7.73
CA THR A 443 0.42 -12.68 -6.52
C THR A 443 -0.88 -12.10 -5.96
N ARG A 444 -2.04 -12.39 -6.57
CA ARG A 444 -3.35 -11.90 -6.08
C ARG A 444 -3.65 -12.48 -4.69
N THR A 445 -4.03 -11.60 -3.76
CA THR A 445 -4.38 -11.96 -2.37
C THR A 445 -5.84 -12.39 -2.21
N SER A 446 -6.69 -12.12 -3.20
CA SER A 446 -8.08 -12.61 -3.29
C SER A 446 -8.23 -13.69 -4.36
N PRO A 447 -9.31 -14.51 -4.32
CA PRO A 447 -9.57 -15.49 -5.37
C PRO A 447 -9.61 -14.83 -6.75
N ALA A 448 -8.99 -15.47 -7.73
CA ALA A 448 -9.03 -15.02 -9.12
C ALA A 448 -10.40 -15.36 -9.77
N PRO A 449 -10.92 -14.51 -10.67
CA PRO A 449 -12.09 -14.82 -11.46
C PRO A 449 -11.78 -15.89 -12.50
N THR A 450 -12.81 -16.62 -12.93
CA THR A 450 -12.70 -17.64 -13.99
C THR A 450 -12.59 -17.00 -15.37
N ALA A 451 -13.22 -15.85 -15.58
CA ALA A 451 -13.03 -15.00 -16.75
C ALA A 451 -13.08 -13.53 -16.35
N HIS A 452 -12.38 -12.67 -17.08
CA HIS A 452 -12.44 -11.22 -16.86
C HIS A 452 -12.26 -10.44 -18.17
N PHE A 453 -12.74 -9.21 -18.17
CA PHE A 453 -12.70 -8.27 -19.28
C PHE A 453 -12.21 -6.92 -18.78
N HIS A 454 -11.39 -6.22 -19.57
CA HIS A 454 -10.93 -4.88 -19.19
C HIS A 454 -11.89 -3.81 -19.71
N ILE A 455 -12.27 -2.91 -18.80
CA ILE A 455 -12.92 -1.64 -19.12
C ILE A 455 -11.89 -0.54 -18.83
N GLY A 456 -11.06 -0.20 -19.81
CA GLY A 456 -9.93 0.71 -19.59
C GLY A 456 -8.73 0.04 -18.90
N SER A 457 -7.81 0.83 -18.34
CA SER A 457 -6.50 0.32 -17.88
C SER A 457 -6.51 -0.33 -16.50
N GLU A 458 -7.47 0.01 -15.63
CA GLU A 458 -7.47 -0.39 -14.21
C GLU A 458 -8.77 -1.09 -13.75
N MET A 459 -9.81 -1.11 -14.58
CA MET A 459 -11.14 -1.64 -14.20
C MET A 459 -11.44 -2.93 -14.97
N THR A 460 -12.09 -3.88 -14.29
CA THR A 460 -12.49 -5.14 -14.91
C THR A 460 -13.96 -5.48 -14.71
N VAL A 461 -14.53 -6.24 -15.64
CA VAL A 461 -15.75 -7.03 -15.42
C VAL A 461 -15.34 -8.46 -15.28
N SER A 462 -15.73 -9.13 -14.20
CA SER A 462 -15.28 -10.49 -13.91
C SER A 462 -16.42 -11.47 -13.73
N ILE A 463 -16.17 -12.71 -14.13
CA ILE A 463 -17.06 -13.86 -13.94
C ILE A 463 -16.36 -14.86 -13.03
N TYR A 464 -16.98 -15.17 -11.91
CA TYR A 464 -16.57 -16.22 -10.98
C TYR A 464 -17.47 -17.44 -11.20
N ALA A 465 -16.86 -18.62 -11.31
CA ALA A 465 -17.59 -19.87 -11.20
C ALA A 465 -18.25 -19.96 -9.80
N GLN A 466 -19.47 -20.47 -9.73
CA GLN A 466 -20.16 -20.68 -8.46
C GLN A 466 -19.32 -21.54 -7.51
N SER A 467 -18.64 -22.56 -8.03
CA SER A 467 -17.75 -23.40 -7.23
C SER A 467 -16.56 -22.67 -6.62
N SER A 468 -16.19 -21.46 -7.06
CA SER A 468 -15.10 -20.68 -6.45
C SER A 468 -15.58 -19.69 -5.38
N ALA A 469 -16.82 -19.18 -5.49
CA ALA A 469 -17.33 -18.12 -4.62
C ALA A 469 -18.47 -18.55 -3.68
N LEU A 470 -19.40 -19.39 -4.15
CA LEU A 470 -20.67 -19.71 -3.46
C LEU A 470 -20.97 -21.22 -3.46
N TRP A 471 -19.92 -22.04 -3.31
CA TRP A 471 -19.96 -23.51 -3.46
C TRP A 471 -20.83 -24.25 -2.42
N PHE A 472 -21.17 -23.58 -1.32
CA PHE A 472 -22.01 -24.13 -0.25
C PHE A 472 -23.50 -23.89 -0.48
N LEU A 473 -23.86 -23.13 -1.52
CA LEU A 473 -25.25 -22.92 -1.94
C LEU A 473 -25.63 -23.92 -3.04
N PRO A 474 -26.93 -24.26 -3.17
CA PRO A 474 -27.43 -25.04 -4.31
C PRO A 474 -27.05 -24.43 -5.67
N CYS A 475 -26.91 -25.27 -6.70
CA CYS A 475 -26.54 -24.83 -8.06
C CYS A 475 -27.51 -23.75 -8.57
N LEU A 476 -26.97 -22.56 -8.88
CA LEU A 476 -27.73 -21.36 -9.22
C LEU A 476 -28.64 -21.61 -10.42
N THR A 477 -29.94 -21.43 -10.22
CA THR A 477 -30.96 -21.40 -11.27
C THR A 477 -31.74 -20.10 -11.22
N LEU A 478 -32.40 -19.72 -12.31
CA LEU A 478 -33.27 -18.53 -12.34
C LEU A 478 -34.34 -18.57 -11.23
N ASN A 479 -34.90 -19.76 -10.97
CA ASN A 479 -35.89 -19.92 -9.91
C ASN A 479 -35.26 -19.72 -8.51
N GLN A 480 -34.05 -20.21 -8.28
CA GLN A 480 -33.36 -20.00 -7.00
C GLN A 480 -33.03 -18.54 -6.75
N ILE A 481 -32.48 -17.82 -7.73
CA ILE A 481 -32.13 -16.40 -7.52
C ILE A 481 -33.36 -15.53 -7.26
N HIS A 482 -34.53 -15.89 -7.79
CA HIS A 482 -35.78 -15.14 -7.62
C HIS A 482 -36.52 -15.50 -6.32
N CYS A 483 -36.47 -16.78 -5.92
CA CYS A 483 -37.37 -17.31 -4.89
C CYS A 483 -36.65 -17.76 -3.60
N SER A 484 -35.32 -17.93 -3.63
CA SER A 484 -34.57 -18.37 -2.45
C SER A 484 -34.41 -17.21 -1.44
N PRO A 485 -34.52 -17.47 -0.12
CA PRO A 485 -34.14 -16.50 0.91
C PRO A 485 -32.64 -16.18 0.95
N ASP A 486 -31.82 -16.89 0.16
CA ASP A 486 -30.36 -16.69 0.11
C ASP A 486 -29.97 -15.43 -0.65
N PHE A 487 -30.84 -14.91 -1.51
CA PHE A 487 -30.60 -13.77 -2.38
C PHE A 487 -31.61 -12.64 -2.11
N ILE A 488 -31.20 -11.43 -2.45
CA ILE A 488 -31.99 -10.21 -2.33
C ILE A 488 -31.70 -9.30 -3.53
N LEU A 489 -32.65 -8.45 -3.91
CA LEU A 489 -32.41 -7.46 -4.95
C LEU A 489 -31.49 -6.36 -4.40
N ALA A 490 -30.57 -5.86 -5.23
CA ALA A 490 -29.69 -4.73 -4.88
C ALA A 490 -30.48 -3.44 -4.56
N SER A 491 -31.73 -3.34 -5.02
CA SER A 491 -32.67 -2.23 -4.77
C SER A 491 -33.66 -2.51 -3.63
N ASP A 492 -33.51 -3.61 -2.89
CA ASP A 492 -34.44 -3.98 -1.82
C ASP A 492 -34.38 -2.97 -0.66
N SER A 493 -35.54 -2.62 -0.13
CA SER A 493 -35.67 -1.61 0.93
C SER A 493 -35.07 -2.02 2.29
N ARG A 494 -34.73 -3.30 2.46
CA ARG A 494 -33.98 -3.79 3.62
C ARG A 494 -32.50 -3.42 3.58
N LEU A 495 -31.98 -2.99 2.43
CA LEU A 495 -30.60 -2.52 2.27
C LEU A 495 -30.48 -1.06 2.71
N PRO A 496 -29.30 -0.62 3.18
CA PRO A 496 -29.12 0.73 3.69
C PRO A 496 -29.22 1.74 2.55
N PRO A 497 -29.82 2.93 2.77
CA PRO A 497 -29.79 3.99 1.76
C PRO A 497 -28.36 4.52 1.58
N PRO A 498 -28.07 5.24 0.48
CA PRO A 498 -26.82 5.97 0.31
C PRO A 498 -26.57 6.92 1.50
N ARG A 499 -25.38 6.83 2.10
CA ARG A 499 -24.99 7.63 3.28
C ARG A 499 -23.59 8.21 3.13
N PRO A 500 -23.33 9.46 3.59
CA PRO A 500 -21.99 10.03 3.59
C PRO A 500 -20.99 9.16 4.36
N GLY A 501 -19.81 8.92 3.78
CA GLY A 501 -18.74 8.13 4.41
C GLY A 501 -19.00 6.61 4.45
N ARG A 502 -20.08 6.12 3.83
CA ARG A 502 -20.37 4.71 3.63
C ARG A 502 -20.29 4.35 2.13
N GLY A 503 -20.38 3.05 1.83
CA GLY A 503 -20.59 2.55 0.47
C GLY A 503 -21.89 3.07 -0.16
N HIS A 504 -22.10 2.76 -1.44
CA HIS A 504 -23.19 3.27 -2.27
C HIS A 504 -24.58 3.06 -1.67
N GLY A 505 -24.80 1.98 -0.93
CA GLY A 505 -26.12 1.61 -0.42
C GLY A 505 -26.99 0.93 -1.50
N ALA A 506 -28.27 0.73 -1.17
CA ALA A 506 -29.27 0.16 -2.05
C ALA A 506 -29.34 0.92 -3.39
N PHE A 507 -29.49 0.17 -4.48
CA PHE A 507 -29.68 0.76 -5.80
C PHE A 507 -30.95 1.60 -5.82
N HIS A 508 -30.92 2.70 -6.56
CA HIS A 508 -32.14 3.38 -6.98
C HIS A 508 -32.98 2.40 -7.81
N ALA A 509 -34.29 2.64 -7.91
CA ALA A 509 -35.19 1.73 -8.63
C ALA A 509 -34.70 1.50 -10.07
N SER A 510 -33.99 0.38 -10.27
CA SER A 510 -33.38 0.00 -11.54
C SER A 510 -34.43 -0.72 -12.38
N PRO A 511 -34.52 -0.45 -13.69
CA PRO A 511 -35.41 -1.18 -14.58
C PRO A 511 -34.99 -2.65 -14.75
N PHE A 512 -33.76 -3.02 -14.36
CA PHE A 512 -33.25 -4.38 -14.47
C PHE A 512 -32.86 -4.97 -13.11
N PRO A 513 -33.27 -6.22 -12.81
CA PRO A 513 -32.99 -6.83 -11.53
C PRO A 513 -31.51 -7.18 -11.40
N VAL A 514 -30.92 -6.80 -10.27
CA VAL A 514 -29.57 -7.21 -9.86
C VAL A 514 -29.74 -7.98 -8.55
N HIS A 515 -29.38 -9.26 -8.57
CA HIS A 515 -29.45 -10.13 -7.38
C HIS A 515 -28.11 -10.13 -6.68
N ILE A 516 -28.14 -10.07 -5.34
CA ILE A 516 -26.97 -10.17 -4.47
C ILE A 516 -27.20 -11.24 -3.40
N PRO A 517 -26.16 -11.88 -2.84
CA PRO A 517 -26.31 -12.73 -1.67
C PRO A 517 -26.77 -11.88 -0.48
N THR A 518 -27.61 -12.44 0.40
CA THR A 518 -27.92 -11.80 1.68
C THR A 518 -26.65 -11.67 2.55
N SER A 519 -26.63 -10.71 3.47
CA SER A 519 -25.52 -10.47 4.41
C SER A 519 -25.06 -11.75 5.13
N HIS A 520 -26.00 -12.61 5.49
CA HIS A 520 -25.77 -13.91 6.11
C HIS A 520 -24.97 -14.85 5.20
N ARG A 521 -25.39 -15.02 3.95
CA ARG A 521 -24.69 -15.87 2.97
C ARG A 521 -23.34 -15.27 2.58
N LEU A 522 -23.26 -13.94 2.51
CA LEU A 522 -22.02 -13.21 2.24
C LEU A 522 -20.98 -13.46 3.36
N LEU A 523 -21.40 -13.38 4.62
CA LEU A 523 -20.55 -13.71 5.77
C LEU A 523 -20.06 -15.16 5.70
N GLU A 524 -20.98 -16.11 5.48
CA GLU A 524 -20.62 -17.53 5.38
C GLU A 524 -19.62 -17.80 4.25
N ALA A 525 -19.77 -17.13 3.10
CA ALA A 525 -18.84 -17.26 1.99
C ALA A 525 -17.41 -16.84 2.40
N PHE A 526 -17.25 -15.68 3.05
CA PHE A 526 -15.92 -15.23 3.49
C PHE A 526 -15.35 -16.06 4.63
N VAL A 527 -16.17 -16.49 5.60
CA VAL A 527 -15.70 -17.39 6.67
C VAL A 527 -15.23 -18.73 6.08
N ARG A 528 -15.97 -19.30 5.13
CA ARG A 528 -15.56 -20.54 4.43
C ARG A 528 -14.33 -20.34 3.56
N LEU A 529 -14.08 -19.12 3.08
CA LEU A 529 -12.85 -18.80 2.34
C LEU A 529 -11.60 -18.84 3.23
N VAL A 530 -11.72 -18.54 4.53
CA VAL A 530 -10.61 -18.64 5.50
C VAL A 530 -9.98 -20.04 5.49
N ILE A 531 -10.80 -21.09 5.40
CA ILE A 531 -10.35 -22.50 5.41
C ILE A 531 -10.02 -23.05 4.03
N ARG A 532 -10.67 -22.53 2.97
CA ARG A 532 -10.44 -23.00 1.60
C ARG A 532 -9.16 -22.45 0.97
N SER A 533 -8.57 -21.43 1.58
CA SER A 533 -7.35 -20.78 1.12
C SER A 533 -6.19 -21.78 0.93
N ILE A 534 -5.85 -22.10 -0.32
CA ILE A 534 -4.70 -22.97 -0.68
C ILE A 534 -3.42 -22.33 -0.12
N LYS A 535 -2.65 -23.09 0.67
CA LYS A 535 -1.41 -22.62 1.34
C LYS A 535 -1.57 -21.32 2.15
N GLY A 536 -2.79 -20.92 2.53
CA GLY A 536 -3.03 -19.66 3.25
C GLY A 536 -3.04 -18.38 2.40
N GLN A 537 -2.90 -18.47 1.08
CA GLN A 537 -2.81 -17.33 0.15
C GLN A 537 -3.94 -16.28 0.26
N HIS A 538 -5.17 -16.70 0.53
CA HIS A 538 -6.35 -15.83 0.62
C HIS A 538 -6.88 -15.66 2.05
N LYS A 539 -6.18 -16.23 3.04
CA LYS A 539 -6.64 -16.28 4.44
C LYS A 539 -6.74 -14.86 5.03
N CYS A 540 -5.73 -14.02 4.81
CA CYS A 540 -5.72 -12.63 5.29
C CYS A 540 -6.84 -11.80 4.64
N PHE A 541 -7.01 -11.91 3.32
CA PHE A 541 -8.09 -11.28 2.58
C PHE A 541 -9.47 -11.69 3.15
N ALA A 542 -9.71 -12.98 3.33
CA ALA A 542 -10.97 -13.49 3.86
C ALA A 542 -11.27 -12.95 5.26
N ILE A 543 -10.27 -12.95 6.15
CA ILE A 543 -10.41 -12.39 7.51
C ILE A 543 -10.74 -10.90 7.45
N ALA A 544 -10.07 -10.12 6.59
CA ALA A 544 -10.36 -8.70 6.41
C ALA A 544 -11.82 -8.46 5.96
N MET A 545 -12.33 -9.28 5.03
CA MET A 545 -13.72 -9.18 4.59
C MET A 545 -14.72 -9.52 5.69
N VAL A 546 -14.44 -10.53 6.52
CA VAL A 546 -15.27 -10.86 7.70
C VAL A 546 -15.29 -9.69 8.69
N THR A 547 -14.16 -9.04 8.92
CA THR A 547 -14.07 -7.85 9.77
C THR A 547 -14.89 -6.68 9.22
N TYR A 548 -14.83 -6.43 7.91
CA TYR A 548 -15.68 -5.40 7.28
C TYR A 548 -17.17 -5.70 7.39
N ILE A 549 -17.57 -6.97 7.29
CA ILE A 549 -18.96 -7.35 7.56
C ILE A 549 -19.34 -6.99 8.99
N GLY A 550 -18.47 -7.28 9.96
CA GLY A 550 -18.75 -6.94 11.35
C GLY A 550 -18.85 -5.45 11.63
N GLU A 551 -17.96 -4.66 11.05
CA GLU A 551 -17.92 -3.22 11.28
C GLU A 551 -19.07 -2.47 10.58
N TYR A 552 -19.36 -2.82 9.33
CA TYR A 552 -20.24 -2.02 8.47
C TYR A 552 -21.62 -2.63 8.25
N VAL A 553 -21.76 -3.96 8.31
CA VAL A 553 -23.02 -4.65 8.00
C VAL A 553 -23.74 -5.04 9.29
N ASP A 554 -23.05 -5.76 10.17
CA ASP A 554 -23.57 -6.08 11.51
C ASP A 554 -23.68 -4.81 12.37
N GLY A 555 -22.69 -3.92 12.33
CA GLY A 555 -22.73 -2.62 13.00
C GLY A 555 -23.94 -1.74 12.61
N ASP A 556 -24.51 -1.94 11.41
CA ASP A 556 -25.71 -1.26 10.93
C ASP A 556 -27.01 -2.06 11.14
N GLY A 557 -26.94 -3.21 11.81
CA GLY A 557 -28.09 -4.07 12.11
C GLY A 557 -28.61 -4.89 10.94
N LEU A 558 -27.80 -5.08 9.89
CA LEU A 558 -28.17 -5.81 8.66
C LEU A 558 -27.84 -7.31 8.73
N LEU A 559 -27.29 -7.78 9.84
CA LEU A 559 -26.92 -9.17 10.06
C LEU A 559 -27.59 -9.69 11.32
N ASP A 560 -28.31 -10.81 11.19
CA ASP A 560 -28.82 -11.58 12.32
C ASP A 560 -27.97 -12.86 12.44
N GLU A 561 -27.09 -12.91 13.44
CA GLU A 561 -26.20 -14.05 13.68
C GLU A 561 -26.98 -15.37 13.80
N ALA A 562 -28.23 -15.38 14.28
CA ALA A 562 -29.03 -16.60 14.42
C ALA A 562 -29.31 -17.28 13.06
N ARG A 563 -29.31 -16.50 11.97
CA ARG A 563 -29.51 -16.96 10.59
C ARG A 563 -28.22 -17.35 9.88
N VAL A 564 -27.08 -17.21 10.54
CA VAL A 564 -25.77 -17.68 10.06
C VAL A 564 -25.57 -19.14 10.52
N GLU A 565 -25.07 -19.97 9.62
CA GLU A 565 -24.73 -21.36 9.89
C GLU A 565 -23.79 -21.48 11.10
N SER A 566 -24.04 -22.48 11.96
CA SER A 566 -23.48 -22.53 13.31
C SER A 566 -21.95 -22.44 13.35
N ARG A 567 -21.25 -23.14 12.46
CA ARG A 567 -19.78 -23.13 12.39
C ARG A 567 -19.25 -21.76 11.98
N CYS A 568 -19.86 -21.15 10.97
CA CYS A 568 -19.50 -19.81 10.54
C CYS A 568 -19.80 -18.76 11.62
N ARG A 569 -20.94 -18.91 12.31
CA ARG A 569 -21.34 -18.06 13.43
C ARG A 569 -20.33 -18.13 14.57
N GLU A 570 -19.93 -19.32 15.01
CA GLU A 570 -18.98 -19.48 16.12
C GLU A 570 -17.64 -18.78 15.86
N PHE A 571 -17.12 -18.91 14.63
CA PHE A 571 -15.91 -18.19 14.23
C PHE A 571 -16.13 -16.67 14.25
N TYR A 572 -17.23 -16.20 13.64
CA TYR A 572 -17.56 -14.78 13.57
C TYR A 572 -17.78 -14.15 14.95
N SER A 573 -18.59 -14.78 15.82
CA SER A 573 -18.81 -14.32 17.19
C SER A 573 -17.50 -14.36 18.00
N GLY A 574 -16.64 -15.34 17.76
CA GLY A 574 -15.31 -15.43 18.39
C GLY A 574 -14.41 -14.26 17.98
N LEU A 575 -14.40 -13.92 16.69
CA LEU A 575 -13.68 -12.78 16.14
C LEU A 575 -14.21 -11.45 16.71
N LYS A 576 -15.53 -11.24 16.64
CA LYS A 576 -16.23 -10.03 17.11
C LYS A 576 -16.00 -9.74 18.59
N ASN A 577 -15.96 -10.77 19.43
CA ASN A 577 -15.81 -10.60 20.89
C ASN A 577 -14.35 -10.55 21.36
N GLY A 578 -13.36 -10.82 20.51
CA GLY A 578 -11.93 -10.76 20.86
C GLY A 578 -11.48 -11.72 21.98
N ARG A 579 -12.27 -12.74 22.32
CA ARG A 579 -12.03 -13.61 23.48
C ARG A 579 -11.01 -14.73 23.23
N LYS A 580 -10.66 -14.99 21.97
CA LYS A 580 -9.69 -16.02 21.57
C LYS A 580 -8.70 -15.45 20.55
N PRO A 581 -7.42 -15.84 20.59
CA PRO A 581 -6.47 -15.49 19.55
C PRO A 581 -6.94 -15.98 18.17
N MET A 582 -6.67 -15.21 17.11
CA MET A 582 -7.05 -15.55 15.72
C MET A 582 -6.61 -16.96 15.31
N ARG A 583 -5.39 -17.36 15.69
CA ARG A 583 -4.86 -18.70 15.39
C ARG A 583 -5.73 -19.82 15.98
N SER A 584 -6.29 -19.61 17.16
CA SER A 584 -7.19 -20.59 17.79
C SER A 584 -8.55 -20.61 17.10
N LEU A 585 -9.10 -19.44 16.75
CA LEU A 585 -10.35 -19.35 15.99
C LEU A 585 -10.27 -20.07 14.64
N VAL A 586 -9.17 -19.89 13.92
CA VAL A 586 -8.93 -20.56 12.63
C VAL A 586 -8.82 -22.08 12.81
N LYS A 587 -8.12 -22.56 13.85
CA LYS A 587 -8.03 -23.99 14.15
C LYS A 587 -9.38 -24.61 14.52
N ASP A 588 -10.15 -23.93 15.37
CA ASP A 588 -11.49 -24.37 15.76
C ASP A 588 -12.40 -24.47 14.52
N LEU A 589 -12.32 -23.46 13.62
CA LEU A 589 -13.05 -23.45 12.36
C LEU A 589 -12.62 -24.63 11.45
N GLU A 590 -11.31 -24.84 11.24
CA GLU A 590 -10.77 -25.95 10.43
C GLU A 590 -11.23 -27.31 10.97
N ALA A 591 -11.23 -27.51 12.29
CA ALA A 591 -11.72 -28.73 12.93
C ALA A 591 -13.23 -28.94 12.66
N SER A 592 -14.04 -27.90 12.83
CA SER A 592 -15.50 -27.97 12.65
C SER A 592 -15.96 -28.36 11.24
N PHE A 593 -15.13 -28.10 10.21
CA PHE A 593 -15.40 -28.50 8.83
C PHE A 593 -14.78 -29.85 8.45
N SER A 594 -13.83 -30.36 9.25
CA SER A 594 -13.20 -31.67 9.06
C SER A 594 -14.02 -32.83 9.64
N GLU A 595 -14.82 -32.59 10.69
CA GLU A 595 -15.68 -33.61 11.32
C GLU A 595 -16.87 -34.06 10.42
N SER A 596 -17.15 -33.34 9.32
CA SER A 596 -18.24 -33.67 8.38
C SER A 596 -17.85 -34.63 7.23
N THR A 597 -16.63 -35.17 7.22
CA THR A 597 -16.18 -36.19 6.23
C THR A 597 -16.03 -37.60 6.83
N GLY A 598 -16.63 -37.86 7.99
CA GLY A 598 -16.71 -39.19 8.62
C GLY A 598 -17.98 -39.95 8.27
#